data_AF-A0A417KZE1-F1
#
_entry.id   AF-A0A417KZE1-F1
#
_cell.length_a   1.000
_cell.length_b   1.000
_cell.length_c   1.000
_cell.angle_alpha   90.00
_cell.angle_beta   90.00
_cell.angle_gamma   90.00
#
_symmetry.space_group_name_H-M   'P 1'
#
loop_
_entity.id
_entity.type
_entity.pdbx_description
1 polymer ?
#
loop_
_entity_poly.entity_id
_entity_poly.type
_entity_poly.pdbx_seq_one_letter_code
_entity_poly.pdbx_strand_id
1 'polypeptide(L)'
;MKKRTKLTICLGVICALLVAISSWYTIAFNNSRFIVPMDLSEYVFRVQDLPMIISGVLLTLYIVNIVVLFLESIKTNRRRELTLQSTRTINPKLGFLGLLGFAGFLGFWTYSVDKTIFPFVFFLFFGFFGFFYEGKMSNTLIDERYKENKMKAQSVANKTSLSIIFLAILILGQGKLMDNLEYTLIALVIVIALSIALEIFLSEYLLYHYDNDEQFDESEE
;
A
#
# COMPACT_ATOMS: atom_id res chain seq x y z
N MET A 1 9.71 -25.32 -1.58
CA MET A 1 9.56 -23.93 -1.08
C MET A 1 10.04 -23.70 0.36
N LYS A 2 9.70 -24.54 1.35
CA LYS A 2 9.96 -24.26 2.80
C LYS A 2 11.43 -23.98 3.21
N LYS A 3 12.44 -24.59 2.58
CA LYS A 3 13.86 -24.44 3.01
C LYS A 3 14.47 -23.09 2.64
N ARG A 4 14.18 -22.57 1.43
CA ARG A 4 14.65 -21.24 0.98
C ARG A 4 14.03 -20.11 1.79
N THR A 5 12.72 -20.16 2.05
CA THR A 5 12.03 -19.17 2.88
C THR A 5 12.56 -19.13 4.31
N LYS A 6 12.78 -20.30 4.94
CA LYS A 6 13.41 -20.38 6.27
C LYS A 6 14.81 -19.79 6.30
N LEU A 7 15.60 -20.00 5.24
CA LEU A 7 16.95 -19.43 5.12
C LEU A 7 16.90 -17.90 5.01
N THR A 8 16.02 -17.34 4.17
CA THR A 8 15.86 -15.89 4.04
C THR A 8 15.44 -15.24 5.36
N ILE A 9 14.49 -15.85 6.08
CA ILE A 9 14.05 -15.37 7.40
C ILE A 9 15.22 -15.43 8.40
N CYS A 10 15.98 -16.54 8.41
CA CYS A 10 17.15 -16.69 9.27
C CYS A 10 18.22 -15.62 9.00
N LEU A 11 18.51 -15.35 7.72
CA LEU A 11 19.44 -14.28 7.31
C LEU A 11 18.96 -12.90 7.78
N GLY A 12 17.66 -12.63 7.70
CA GLY A 12 17.07 -11.40 8.22
C GLY A 12 17.25 -11.25 9.74
N VAL A 13 17.00 -12.32 10.50
CA VAL A 13 17.23 -12.34 11.96
C VAL A 13 18.70 -12.10 12.28
N ILE A 14 19.61 -12.74 11.55
CA ILE A 14 21.06 -12.53 11.74
C ILE A 14 21.45 -11.07 11.45
N CYS A 15 20.94 -10.47 10.37
CA CYS A 15 21.20 -9.06 10.04
C CYS A 15 20.69 -8.13 11.15
N ALA A 16 19.48 -8.36 11.65
CA ALA A 16 18.90 -7.56 12.74
C ALA A 16 19.72 -7.66 14.03
N LEU A 17 20.15 -8.88 14.41
CA LEU A 17 21.01 -9.10 15.57
C LEU A 17 22.37 -8.43 15.42
N LEU A 18 22.99 -8.52 14.24
CA LEU A 18 24.26 -7.87 13.97
C LEU A 18 24.15 -6.35 14.10
N VAL A 19 23.09 -5.74 13.58
CA VAL A 19 22.83 -4.29 13.71
C VAL A 19 22.58 -3.90 15.16
N ALA A 20 21.84 -4.71 15.94
CA ALA A 20 21.61 -4.44 17.35
C ALA A 20 22.91 -4.49 18.17
N ILE A 21 23.74 -5.51 17.93
CA ILE A 21 25.03 -5.68 18.60
C ILE A 21 26.01 -4.57 18.20
N SER A 22 26.08 -4.21 16.92
CA SER A 22 26.94 -3.12 16.45
C SER A 22 26.46 -1.77 16.98
N SER A 23 25.14 -1.56 17.07
CA SER A 23 24.57 -0.35 17.69
C SER A 23 24.94 -0.25 19.16
N TRP A 24 24.78 -1.32 19.94
CA TRP A 24 25.22 -1.37 21.34
C TRP A 24 26.71 -1.09 21.49
N TYR A 25 27.54 -1.74 20.69
CA TYR A 25 28.99 -1.53 20.70
C TYR A 25 29.35 -0.07 20.43
N THR A 26 28.71 0.56 19.44
CA THR A 26 28.98 1.96 19.10
C THR A 26 28.55 2.92 20.20
N ILE A 27 27.41 2.67 20.87
CA ILE A 27 26.98 3.47 22.02
C ILE A 27 27.99 3.37 23.16
N ALA A 28 28.44 2.14 23.48
CA ALA A 28 29.32 1.90 24.62
C ALA A 28 30.78 2.32 24.38
N PHE A 29 31.29 2.18 23.15
CA PHE A 29 32.74 2.26 22.87
C PHE A 29 33.13 3.18 21.71
N ASN A 30 32.17 3.75 20.96
CA ASN A 30 32.45 4.57 19.78
C ASN A 30 31.63 5.87 19.71
N ASN A 31 31.34 6.46 20.88
CA ASN A 31 30.65 7.75 21.02
C ASN A 31 29.34 7.84 20.23
N SER A 32 28.62 6.73 20.03
CA SER A 32 27.35 6.67 19.29
C SER A 32 27.40 7.16 17.84
N ARG A 33 28.59 7.14 17.20
CA ARG A 33 28.75 7.46 15.76
C ARG A 33 27.81 6.62 14.89
N PHE A 34 27.31 7.19 13.79
CA PHE A 34 26.29 6.59 12.89
C PHE A 34 24.91 6.30 13.50
N ILE A 35 24.71 6.43 14.80
CA ILE A 35 23.39 6.34 15.45
C ILE A 35 22.82 7.73 15.66
N VAL A 36 23.66 8.65 16.13
CA VAL A 36 23.33 10.07 16.30
C VAL A 36 23.67 10.81 15.00
N PRO A 37 22.89 11.83 14.60
CA PRO A 37 23.24 12.69 13.47
C PRO A 37 24.66 13.23 13.62
N MET A 38 25.50 12.97 12.63
CA MET A 38 26.89 13.41 12.60
C MET A 38 27.16 14.16 11.30
N ASP A 39 28.05 15.15 11.37
CA ASP A 39 28.53 15.81 10.17
C ASP A 39 29.48 14.88 9.42
N LEU A 40 29.12 14.55 8.19
CA LEU A 40 29.91 13.67 7.32
C LEU A 40 31.12 14.40 6.71
N SER A 41 31.13 15.73 6.71
CA SER A 41 32.26 16.52 6.17
C SER A 41 33.51 16.46 7.06
N GLU A 42 33.32 16.28 8.37
CA GLU A 42 34.39 16.11 9.35
C GLU A 42 34.71 14.64 9.67
N TYR A 43 34.11 13.71 8.92
CA TYR A 43 34.25 12.28 9.20
C TYR A 43 35.67 11.77 8.91
N VAL A 44 36.32 11.28 9.95
CA VAL A 44 37.57 10.52 9.86
C VAL A 44 37.32 9.09 10.35
N PHE A 45 37.64 8.13 9.48
CA PHE A 45 37.47 6.71 9.72
C PHE A 45 38.29 6.22 10.93
N ARG A 46 37.63 5.44 11.79
CA ARG A 46 38.26 4.74 12.92
C ARG A 46 37.96 3.26 12.87
N VAL A 47 38.86 2.43 13.40
CA VAL A 47 38.68 0.97 13.41
C VAL A 47 37.43 0.57 14.20
N GLN A 48 37.03 1.36 15.21
CA GLN A 48 35.80 1.16 15.98
C GLN A 48 34.51 1.35 15.15
N ASP A 49 34.59 1.97 13.96
CA ASP A 49 33.46 2.15 13.05
C ASP A 49 33.13 0.85 12.28
N LEU A 50 34.07 -0.09 12.18
CA LEU A 50 33.93 -1.31 11.38
C LEU A 50 32.70 -2.17 11.72
N PRO A 51 32.37 -2.45 13.01
CA PRO A 51 31.20 -3.27 13.33
C PRO A 51 29.90 -2.67 12.77
N MET A 52 29.76 -1.34 12.85
CA MET A 52 28.60 -0.63 12.35
C MET A 52 28.55 -0.65 10.82
N ILE A 53 29.66 -0.31 10.15
CA ILE A 53 29.76 -0.30 8.68
C ILE A 53 29.47 -1.69 8.11
N ILE A 54 30.07 -2.75 8.67
CA ILE A 54 29.86 -4.13 8.20
C ILE A 54 28.40 -4.54 8.37
N SER A 55 27.79 -4.27 9.53
CA SER A 55 26.37 -4.56 9.76
C SER A 55 25.44 -3.79 8.81
N GLY A 56 25.75 -2.53 8.52
CA GLY A 56 25.00 -1.69 7.58
C GLY A 56 25.10 -2.19 6.13
N VAL A 57 26.28 -2.60 5.68
CA VAL A 57 26.48 -3.20 4.35
C VAL A 57 25.71 -4.52 4.23
N LEU A 58 25.79 -5.39 5.23
CA LEU A 58 25.06 -6.66 5.24
C LEU A 58 23.54 -6.45 5.23
N LEU A 59 23.03 -5.49 6.01
CA LEU A 59 21.62 -5.11 6.00
C LEU A 59 21.19 -4.60 4.63
N THR A 60 22.02 -3.76 3.99
CA THR A 60 21.75 -3.22 2.66
C THR A 60 21.67 -4.33 1.61
N LEU A 61 22.64 -5.26 1.61
CA LEU A 61 22.62 -6.42 0.71
C LEU A 61 21.40 -7.32 0.97
N TYR A 62 21.00 -7.50 2.22
CA TYR A 62 19.79 -8.25 2.56
C TYR A 62 18.53 -7.57 2.01
N ILE A 63 18.39 -6.24 2.16
CA ILE A 63 17.27 -5.48 1.59
C ILE A 63 17.23 -5.64 0.07
N VAL A 64 18.37 -5.49 -0.62
CA VAL A 64 18.45 -5.69 -2.08
C VAL A 64 18.01 -7.10 -2.47
N ASN A 65 18.45 -8.13 -1.74
CA ASN A 65 18.03 -9.52 -1.98
C ASN A 65 16.51 -9.69 -1.83
N ILE A 66 15.90 -9.12 -0.79
CA ILE A 66 14.44 -9.14 -0.61
C ILE A 66 13.72 -8.48 -1.79
N VAL A 67 14.20 -7.33 -2.27
CA VAL A 67 13.63 -6.65 -3.43
C VAL A 67 13.73 -7.52 -4.69
N VAL A 68 14.88 -8.14 -4.96
CA VAL A 68 15.04 -9.04 -6.11
C VAL A 68 14.08 -10.23 -6.03
N LEU A 69 14.01 -10.91 -4.88
CA LEU A 69 13.08 -12.03 -4.67
C LEU A 69 11.62 -11.62 -4.85
N PHE A 70 11.27 -10.41 -4.43
CA PHE A 70 9.93 -9.85 -4.61
C PHE A 70 9.61 -9.62 -6.09
N LEU A 71 10.53 -9.01 -6.85
CA LEU A 71 10.38 -8.81 -8.29
C LEU A 71 10.29 -10.13 -9.06
N GLU A 72 11.12 -11.12 -8.71
CA GLU A 72 11.04 -12.47 -9.27
C GLU A 72 9.70 -13.13 -8.99
N SER A 73 9.20 -13.02 -7.75
CA SER A 73 7.88 -13.54 -7.36
C SER A 73 6.74 -12.91 -8.16
N ILE A 74 6.77 -11.59 -8.37
CA ILE A 74 5.81 -10.88 -9.22
C ILE A 74 5.86 -11.42 -10.65
N LYS A 75 7.06 -11.54 -11.23
CA LYS A 75 7.25 -12.04 -12.60
C LYS A 75 6.77 -13.48 -12.77
N THR A 76 7.09 -14.35 -11.81
CA THR A 76 6.65 -15.75 -11.81
C THR A 76 5.14 -15.86 -11.66
N ASN A 77 4.53 -15.05 -10.78
CA ASN A 77 3.08 -15.04 -10.62
C ASN A 77 2.37 -14.54 -11.88
N ARG A 78 2.86 -13.46 -12.51
CA ARG A 78 2.30 -12.94 -13.77
C ARG A 78 2.37 -13.98 -14.89
N ARG A 79 3.46 -14.75 -14.99
CA ARG A 79 3.55 -15.87 -15.94
C ARG A 79 2.56 -17.00 -15.64
N ARG A 80 2.33 -17.31 -14.36
CA ARG A 80 1.34 -18.32 -13.95
C ARG A 80 -0.08 -17.88 -14.26
N GLU A 81 -0.44 -16.62 -14.02
CA GLU A 81 -1.75 -16.05 -14.39
C GLU A 81 -1.99 -16.17 -15.90
N LEU A 82 -0.99 -15.85 -16.72
CA LEU A 82 -1.08 -15.99 -18.19
C LEU A 82 -1.21 -17.46 -18.65
N THR A 83 -0.67 -18.41 -17.89
CA THR A 83 -0.71 -19.84 -18.26
C THR A 83 -2.00 -20.52 -17.81
N LEU A 84 -2.58 -20.06 -16.70
CA LEU A 84 -3.73 -20.71 -16.05
C LEU A 84 -5.07 -20.06 -16.40
N GLN A 85 -5.10 -18.88 -17.05
CA GLN A 85 -6.33 -18.12 -17.32
C GLN A 85 -7.24 -18.04 -16.08
N SER A 86 -6.66 -17.79 -14.92
CA SER A 86 -7.39 -17.73 -13.65
C SER A 86 -6.75 -16.68 -12.75
N THR A 87 -7.58 -15.99 -11.96
CA THR A 87 -7.15 -15.01 -10.99
C THR A 87 -6.30 -15.69 -9.92
N ARG A 88 -5.38 -14.93 -9.33
CA ARG A 88 -4.49 -15.45 -8.29
C ARG A 88 -5.32 -16.13 -7.20
N THR A 89 -4.85 -17.31 -6.75
CA THR A 89 -5.34 -17.94 -5.52
C THR A 89 -4.92 -17.11 -4.31
N ILE A 90 -5.68 -16.06 -4.06
CA ILE A 90 -5.56 -15.22 -2.88
C ILE A 90 -6.24 -15.99 -1.75
N ASN A 91 -5.54 -16.18 -0.63
CA ASN A 91 -6.17 -16.76 0.55
C ASN A 91 -7.32 -15.83 0.96
N PRO A 92 -8.56 -16.31 1.19
CA PRO A 92 -9.68 -15.47 1.61
C PRO A 92 -9.36 -14.59 2.83
N LYS A 93 -8.40 -15.02 3.66
CA LYS A 93 -7.88 -14.25 4.79
C LYS A 93 -7.16 -12.95 4.39
N LEU A 94 -6.69 -12.81 3.16
CA LEU A 94 -6.13 -11.56 2.64
C LEU A 94 -7.23 -10.49 2.43
N GLY A 95 -8.50 -10.89 2.35
CA GLY A 95 -9.62 -9.96 2.42
C GLY A 95 -9.67 -9.20 3.74
N PHE A 96 -9.13 -9.74 4.84
CA PHE A 96 -9.01 -9.01 6.11
C PHE A 96 -8.05 -7.81 6.05
N LEU A 97 -7.18 -7.70 5.02
CA LEU A 97 -6.46 -6.44 4.79
C LEU A 97 -7.40 -5.28 4.51
N GLY A 98 -8.65 -5.53 4.12
CA GLY A 98 -9.66 -4.49 4.01
C GLY A 98 -9.96 -3.76 5.33
N LEU A 99 -9.69 -4.37 6.49
CA LEU A 99 -9.77 -3.68 7.79
C LEU A 99 -8.77 -2.54 7.92
N LEU A 100 -7.68 -2.54 7.15
CA LEU A 100 -6.77 -1.41 7.09
C LEU A 100 -7.45 -0.15 6.54
N GLY A 101 -8.63 -0.27 5.92
CA GLY A 101 -9.43 0.88 5.51
C GLY A 101 -9.82 1.81 6.66
N PHE A 102 -9.94 1.28 7.88
CA PHE A 102 -10.17 2.10 9.08
C PHE A 102 -9.01 3.05 9.41
N ALA A 103 -7.80 2.82 8.87
CA ALA A 103 -6.71 3.77 8.99
C ALA A 103 -7.04 5.13 8.36
N GLY A 104 -8.06 5.22 7.50
CA GLY A 104 -8.56 6.50 7.00
C GLY A 104 -8.98 7.47 8.10
N PHE A 105 -9.53 6.97 9.21
CA PHE A 105 -9.92 7.83 10.33
C PHE A 105 -8.76 8.51 11.05
N LEU A 106 -7.52 8.05 10.85
CA LEU A 106 -6.33 8.71 11.38
C LEU A 106 -6.18 10.15 10.88
N GLY A 107 -6.76 10.48 9.71
CA GLY A 107 -6.76 11.84 9.19
C GLY A 107 -7.39 12.85 10.17
N PHE A 108 -8.52 12.50 10.77
CA PHE A 108 -9.19 13.35 11.76
C PHE A 108 -8.38 13.47 13.06
N TRP A 109 -7.81 12.35 13.52
CA TRP A 109 -7.01 12.31 14.74
C TRP A 109 -5.77 13.21 14.61
N THR A 110 -4.98 13.03 13.56
CA THR A 110 -3.74 13.80 13.36
C THR A 110 -4.02 15.27 13.06
N TYR A 111 -5.10 15.59 12.34
CA TYR A 111 -5.54 16.97 12.17
C TYR A 111 -5.86 17.65 13.51
N SER A 112 -6.44 16.92 14.47
CA SER A 112 -6.73 17.48 15.79
C SER A 112 -5.46 17.87 16.56
N VAL A 113 -4.34 17.18 16.33
CA VAL A 113 -3.06 17.41 17.02
C VAL A 113 -2.25 18.48 16.31
N ASP A 114 -2.01 18.31 15.00
CA ASP A 114 -1.03 19.10 14.26
C ASP A 114 -1.65 20.27 13.47
N LYS A 115 -2.98 20.29 13.28
CA LYS A 115 -3.74 21.27 12.48
C LYS A 115 -3.26 21.45 11.02
N THR A 116 -2.41 20.56 10.53
CA THR A 116 -1.94 20.53 9.15
C THR A 116 -2.95 19.85 8.23
N ILE A 117 -2.97 20.18 6.94
CA ILE A 117 -3.94 19.63 5.97
C ILE A 117 -3.55 18.21 5.51
N PHE A 118 -2.26 17.88 5.52
CA PHE A 118 -1.70 16.60 5.05
C PHE A 118 -2.40 15.33 5.58
N PRO A 119 -2.82 15.24 6.85
CA PRO A 119 -3.53 14.08 7.38
C PRO A 119 -4.77 13.63 6.60
N PHE A 120 -5.45 14.52 5.88
CA PHE A 120 -6.64 14.11 5.11
C PHE A 120 -6.31 13.19 3.93
N VAL A 121 -5.04 13.08 3.52
CA VAL A 121 -4.58 12.07 2.55
C VAL A 121 -4.80 10.64 3.07
N PHE A 122 -4.84 10.43 4.40
CA PHE A 122 -5.15 9.11 4.96
C PHE A 122 -6.52 8.58 4.52
N PHE A 123 -7.45 9.41 4.04
CA PHE A 123 -8.73 8.93 3.51
C PHE A 123 -8.59 8.00 2.29
N LEU A 124 -7.45 8.03 1.59
CA LEU A 124 -7.11 7.03 0.57
C LEU A 124 -7.18 5.59 1.10
N PHE A 125 -6.91 5.38 2.39
CA PHE A 125 -6.97 4.06 3.00
C PHE A 125 -8.38 3.46 2.92
N PHE A 126 -9.46 4.25 2.87
CA PHE A 126 -10.80 3.70 2.68
C PHE A 126 -10.94 2.83 1.41
N GLY A 127 -10.11 3.07 0.39
CA GLY A 127 -10.05 2.21 -0.80
C GLY A 127 -9.65 0.77 -0.49
N PHE A 128 -8.94 0.51 0.62
CA PHE A 128 -8.56 -0.83 1.06
C PHE A 128 -9.77 -1.71 1.34
N PHE A 129 -10.95 -1.15 1.62
CA PHE A 129 -12.17 -1.95 1.73
C PHE A 129 -12.45 -2.78 0.46
N GLY A 130 -11.90 -2.39 -0.70
CA GLY A 130 -11.96 -3.18 -1.93
C GLY A 130 -11.31 -4.57 -1.80
N PHE A 131 -10.31 -4.73 -0.93
CA PHE A 131 -9.66 -6.02 -0.68
C PHE A 131 -10.64 -7.10 -0.16
N PHE A 132 -11.75 -6.71 0.49
CA PHE A 132 -12.79 -7.66 0.89
C PHE A 132 -13.43 -8.35 -0.32
N TYR A 133 -13.66 -7.61 -1.41
CA TYR A 133 -14.24 -8.11 -2.64
C TYR A 133 -13.19 -8.83 -3.50
N GLU A 134 -11.97 -8.29 -3.59
CA GLU A 134 -10.86 -8.97 -4.26
C GLU A 134 -10.59 -10.35 -3.63
N GLY A 135 -10.63 -10.44 -2.29
CA GLY A 135 -10.48 -11.70 -1.56
C GLY A 135 -11.62 -12.70 -1.80
N LYS A 136 -12.84 -12.23 -2.08
CA LYS A 136 -13.98 -13.09 -2.47
C LYS A 136 -13.88 -13.56 -3.92
N MET A 137 -13.31 -12.75 -4.80
CA MET A 137 -13.08 -13.04 -6.22
C MET A 137 -11.81 -13.89 -6.46
N SER A 138 -11.21 -14.44 -5.41
CA SER A 138 -10.03 -15.28 -5.54
C SER A 138 -10.35 -16.59 -6.27
N ASN A 139 -9.45 -17.05 -7.14
CA ASN A 139 -9.59 -18.34 -7.85
C ASN A 139 -10.79 -18.39 -8.84
N THR A 140 -11.22 -17.24 -9.34
CA THR A 140 -12.13 -17.15 -10.49
C THR A 140 -11.36 -17.41 -11.79
N LEU A 141 -12.01 -18.02 -12.79
CA LEU A 141 -11.41 -18.18 -14.11
C LEU A 141 -11.45 -16.82 -14.82
N ILE A 142 -10.33 -16.41 -15.42
CA ILE A 142 -10.24 -15.22 -16.26
C ILE A 142 -10.65 -15.64 -17.67
N ASP A 143 -11.95 -15.61 -17.92
CA ASP A 143 -12.52 -15.69 -19.25
C ASP A 143 -12.66 -14.27 -19.88
N GLU A 144 -13.24 -14.19 -21.07
CA GLU A 144 -13.48 -12.90 -21.72
C GLU A 144 -14.56 -12.07 -20.99
N ARG A 145 -15.54 -12.73 -20.36
CA ARG A 145 -16.61 -12.09 -19.58
C ARG A 145 -16.06 -11.37 -18.35
N TYR A 146 -15.18 -12.02 -17.59
CA TYR A 146 -14.49 -11.42 -16.46
C TYR A 146 -13.71 -10.17 -16.87
N LYS A 147 -13.04 -10.18 -18.03
CA LYS A 147 -12.33 -8.99 -18.53
C LYS A 147 -13.29 -7.86 -18.87
N GLU A 148 -14.40 -8.18 -19.54
CA GLU A 148 -15.43 -7.19 -19.86
C GLU A 148 -16.04 -6.58 -18.59
N ASN A 149 -16.42 -7.43 -17.62
CA ASN A 149 -16.96 -7.01 -16.33
C ASN A 149 -15.96 -6.17 -15.54
N LYS A 150 -14.67 -6.51 -15.58
CA LYS A 150 -13.61 -5.70 -14.98
C LYS A 150 -13.47 -4.34 -15.64
N MET A 151 -13.48 -4.27 -16.98
CA MET A 151 -13.41 -3.01 -17.71
C MET A 151 -14.65 -2.14 -17.45
N LYS A 152 -15.84 -2.75 -17.41
CA LYS A 152 -17.10 -2.09 -17.09
C LYS A 152 -17.08 -1.54 -15.66
N ALA A 153 -16.68 -2.34 -14.68
CA ALA A 153 -16.54 -1.93 -13.27
C ALA A 153 -15.56 -0.77 -13.10
N GLN A 154 -14.38 -0.84 -13.71
CA GLN A 154 -13.39 0.23 -13.69
C GLN A 154 -13.89 1.51 -14.37
N SER A 155 -14.55 1.38 -15.52
CA SER A 155 -15.11 2.53 -16.24
C SER A 155 -16.18 3.26 -15.43
N VAL A 156 -17.10 2.51 -14.81
CA VAL A 156 -18.14 3.07 -13.93
C VAL A 156 -17.52 3.71 -12.69
N ALA A 157 -16.57 3.03 -12.03
CA ALA A 157 -15.91 3.57 -10.85
C ALA A 157 -15.15 4.87 -11.14
N ASN A 158 -14.35 4.88 -12.21
CA ASN A 158 -13.60 6.06 -12.65
C ASN A 158 -14.54 7.20 -13.06
N LYS A 159 -15.61 6.92 -13.80
CA LYS A 159 -16.60 7.95 -14.18
C LYS A 159 -17.26 8.57 -12.95
N THR A 160 -17.60 7.77 -11.95
CA THR A 160 -18.18 8.25 -10.68
C THR A 160 -17.18 9.12 -9.92
N SER A 161 -15.95 8.63 -9.73
CA SER A 161 -14.85 9.35 -9.08
C SER A 161 -14.57 10.71 -9.74
N LEU A 162 -14.39 10.71 -11.06
CA LEU A 162 -14.16 11.93 -11.84
C LEU A 162 -15.34 12.90 -11.77
N SER A 163 -16.57 12.40 -11.77
CA SER A 163 -17.76 13.26 -11.64
C SER A 163 -17.81 13.96 -10.28
N ILE A 164 -17.45 13.26 -9.20
CA ILE A 164 -17.37 13.84 -7.85
C ILE A 164 -16.25 14.88 -7.79
N ILE A 165 -15.06 14.56 -8.30
CA ILE A 165 -13.92 15.50 -8.33
C ILE A 165 -14.28 16.75 -9.14
N PHE A 166 -14.89 16.58 -10.31
CA PHE A 166 -15.33 17.68 -11.15
C PHE A 166 -16.34 18.59 -10.43
N LEU A 167 -17.35 18.00 -9.78
CA LEU A 167 -18.34 18.75 -9.01
C LEU A 167 -17.70 19.46 -7.81
N ALA A 168 -16.76 18.80 -7.13
CA ALA A 168 -16.00 19.39 -6.03
C ALA A 168 -15.23 20.63 -6.47
N ILE A 169 -14.57 20.58 -7.63
CA ILE A 169 -13.86 21.73 -8.20
C ILE A 169 -14.83 22.86 -8.56
N LEU A 170 -16.00 22.57 -9.16
CA LEU A 170 -16.98 23.59 -9.50
C LEU A 170 -17.57 24.31 -8.28
N ILE A 171 -17.80 23.58 -7.19
CA ILE A 171 -18.42 24.13 -5.98
C ILE A 171 -17.37 24.77 -5.08
N LEU A 172 -16.29 24.05 -4.76
CA LEU A 172 -15.26 24.48 -3.81
C LEU A 172 -14.21 25.38 -4.46
N GLY A 173 -13.97 25.27 -5.76
CA GLY A 173 -13.02 26.13 -6.48
C GLY A 173 -13.41 27.61 -6.49
N GLN A 174 -14.64 27.95 -6.10
CA GLN A 174 -15.08 29.34 -5.92
C GLN A 174 -14.40 30.03 -4.73
N GLY A 175 -13.79 29.29 -3.80
CA GLY A 175 -13.09 29.86 -2.65
C GLY A 175 -13.98 30.46 -1.57
N LYS A 176 -15.31 30.27 -1.66
CA LYS A 176 -16.31 30.90 -0.79
C LYS A 176 -16.81 29.99 0.33
N LEU A 177 -16.17 28.86 0.58
CA LEU A 177 -16.62 27.98 1.65
C LEU A 177 -16.29 28.61 3.00
N MET A 178 -17.34 29.03 3.72
CA MET A 178 -17.25 29.69 5.03
C MET A 178 -16.32 30.92 5.05
N ASP A 179 -16.19 31.62 3.91
CA ASP A 179 -15.30 32.78 3.71
C ASP A 179 -13.83 32.54 4.11
N ASN A 180 -13.37 31.28 4.13
CA ASN A 180 -12.00 30.92 4.49
C ASN A 180 -11.41 29.92 3.49
N LEU A 181 -10.27 30.33 2.92
CA LEU A 181 -9.53 29.53 1.95
C LEU A 181 -9.00 28.21 2.54
N GLU A 182 -8.64 28.20 3.82
CA GLU A 182 -8.13 27.00 4.50
C GLU A 182 -9.20 25.91 4.60
N TYR A 183 -10.43 26.28 5.00
CA TYR A 183 -11.55 25.32 5.05
C TYR A 183 -11.95 24.84 3.65
N THR A 184 -11.89 25.73 2.66
CA THR A 184 -12.10 25.35 1.25
C THR A 184 -11.07 24.31 0.80
N LEU A 185 -9.79 24.52 1.12
CA LEU A 185 -8.70 23.61 0.76
C LEU A 185 -8.83 22.27 1.50
N ILE A 186 -9.16 22.29 2.80
CA ILE A 186 -9.42 21.07 3.58
C ILE A 186 -10.55 20.26 2.95
N ALA A 187 -11.68 20.91 2.66
CA ALA A 187 -12.83 20.24 2.04
C ALA A 187 -12.45 19.66 0.66
N LEU A 188 -11.69 20.39 -0.14
CA LEU A 188 -11.23 19.92 -1.45
C LEU A 188 -10.33 18.68 -1.34
N VAL A 189 -9.34 18.71 -0.44
CA VAL A 189 -8.43 17.56 -0.21
C VAL A 189 -9.21 16.33 0.27
N ILE A 190 -10.15 16.52 1.20
CA ILE A 190 -11.02 15.45 1.70
C ILE A 190 -11.81 14.82 0.55
N VAL A 191 -12.50 15.63 -0.25
CA VAL A 191 -13.35 15.12 -1.33
C VAL A 191 -12.52 14.42 -2.41
N ILE A 192 -11.35 14.94 -2.77
CA ILE A 192 -10.45 14.29 -3.73
C ILE A 192 -9.96 12.95 -3.18
N ALA A 193 -9.45 12.92 -1.94
CA ALA A 193 -8.95 11.69 -1.34
C ALA A 193 -10.05 10.63 -1.21
N LEU A 194 -11.26 11.02 -0.82
CA LEU A 194 -12.42 10.13 -0.77
C LEU A 194 -12.87 9.66 -2.15
N SER A 195 -12.79 10.50 -3.18
CA SER A 195 -13.17 10.12 -4.55
C SER A 195 -12.24 9.05 -5.10
N ILE A 196 -10.92 9.21 -4.90
CA ILE A 196 -9.92 8.21 -5.30
C ILE A 196 -10.10 6.92 -4.48
N ALA A 197 -10.33 7.03 -3.16
CA ALA A 197 -10.61 5.88 -2.32
C ALA A 197 -11.86 5.12 -2.78
N LEU A 198 -12.92 5.87 -3.11
CA LEU A 198 -14.17 5.33 -3.65
C LEU A 198 -13.93 4.63 -4.97
N GLU A 199 -13.12 5.16 -5.88
CA GLU A 199 -12.78 4.53 -7.15
C GLU A 199 -12.19 3.13 -6.96
N ILE A 200 -11.16 3.02 -6.10
CA ILE A 200 -10.47 1.77 -5.81
C ILE A 200 -11.43 0.75 -5.18
N PHE A 201 -12.25 1.20 -4.23
CA PHE A 201 -13.25 0.36 -3.59
C PHE A 201 -14.33 -0.10 -4.59
N LEU A 202 -14.88 0.84 -5.35
CA LEU A 202 -16.02 0.64 -6.23
C LEU A 202 -15.66 -0.23 -7.43
N SER A 203 -14.43 -0.16 -7.93
CA SER A 203 -13.98 -1.03 -9.02
C SER A 203 -14.01 -2.51 -8.62
N GLU A 204 -13.58 -2.84 -7.40
CA GLU A 204 -13.57 -4.23 -6.91
C GLU A 204 -14.97 -4.67 -6.48
N TYR A 205 -15.76 -3.78 -5.88
CA TYR A 205 -17.16 -4.05 -5.54
C TYR A 205 -18.02 -4.36 -6.77
N LEU A 206 -17.96 -3.49 -7.79
CA LEU A 206 -18.75 -3.65 -9.01
C LEU A 206 -18.31 -4.88 -9.79
N LEU A 207 -17.00 -5.18 -9.82
CA LEU A 207 -16.50 -6.40 -10.43
C LEU A 207 -17.11 -7.62 -9.73
N TYR A 208 -17.07 -7.67 -8.41
CA TYR A 208 -17.71 -8.75 -7.64
C TYR A 208 -19.20 -8.85 -7.95
N HIS A 209 -19.92 -7.74 -8.02
CA HIS A 209 -21.35 -7.74 -8.30
C HIS A 209 -21.68 -8.22 -9.71
N TYR A 210 -21.02 -7.70 -10.75
CA TYR A 210 -21.30 -8.09 -12.13
C TYR A 210 -20.98 -9.56 -12.40
N ASP A 211 -19.93 -10.09 -11.79
CA ASP A 211 -19.54 -11.50 -11.97
C ASP A 211 -20.51 -12.48 -11.29
N ASN A 212 -21.14 -12.09 -10.17
CA ASN A 212 -22.10 -12.94 -9.46
C ASN A 212 -23.54 -12.77 -9.96
N ASP A 213 -23.98 -11.57 -10.30
CA ASP A 213 -25.37 -11.32 -10.71
C ASP A 213 -25.70 -11.97 -12.07
N GLU A 214 -24.82 -11.83 -13.06
CA GLU A 214 -25.00 -12.47 -14.36
C GLU A 214 -24.89 -14.01 -14.27
N GLN A 215 -24.41 -14.57 -13.16
CA GLN A 215 -24.36 -16.02 -12.93
C GLN A 215 -25.72 -16.60 -12.51
N PHE A 216 -26.60 -15.77 -11.94
CA PHE A 216 -27.97 -16.15 -11.61
C PHE A 216 -28.89 -16.14 -12.83
N ASP A 217 -28.74 -15.16 -13.73
CA ASP A 217 -29.57 -15.04 -14.93
C ASP A 217 -29.39 -16.23 -15.91
N GLU A 218 -28.18 -16.80 -16.02
CA GLU A 218 -27.93 -18.00 -16.84
C GLU A 218 -28.45 -19.31 -16.22
N SER A 219 -28.80 -19.33 -14.93
CA SER A 219 -29.31 -20.53 -14.25
C SER A 219 -30.84 -20.66 -14.29
N GLU A 220 -31.52 -19.61 -14.73
CA GLU A 220 -32.98 -19.56 -14.87
C GLU A 220 -33.48 -19.74 -16.32
N GLU A 221 -32.56 -19.93 -17.30
CA GLU A 221 -32.86 -20.35 -18.68
C GLU A 221 -32.64 -21.87 -18.91
#